data_AF-A0A7G7GB01-F1
#
_entry.id   AF-A0A7G7GB01-F1
#
_cell.length_a   1.000
_cell.length_b   1.000
_cell.length_c   1.000
_cell.angle_alpha   90.00
_cell.angle_beta   90.00
_cell.angle_gamma   90.00
#
_symmetry.space_group_name_H-M   'P 1'
#
loop_
_entity.id
_entity.type
_entity.pdbx_description
1 polymer ?
#
loop_
_entity_poly.entity_id
_entity_poly.type
_entity_poly.pdbx_seq_one_letter_code
_entity_poly.pdbx_strand_id
1 'polypeptide(L)'
;MDKHAKLKELREHLAAFEEETQENNREVAAICQRMLDGKVYGDEANVISQKNSRLKSLEELKIKKRREIKEVESSLQQPLFKS
;
A
#
# COMPACT_ATOMS: atom_id res chain seq x y z
N MET A 1 15.49 -5.62 19.32
CA MET A 1 14.55 -4.56 18.89
C MET A 1 13.32 -4.62 19.76
N ASP A 2 12.82 -3.47 20.21
CA ASP A 2 11.52 -3.37 20.85
C ASP A 2 10.42 -3.76 19.84
N LYS A 3 9.66 -4.79 20.18
CA LYS A 3 8.57 -5.31 19.34
C LYS A 3 7.46 -4.26 19.17
N HIS A 4 7.24 -3.38 20.15
CA HIS A 4 6.29 -2.28 20.05
C HIS A 4 6.76 -1.20 19.07
N ALA A 5 8.05 -0.85 19.10
CA ALA A 5 8.65 0.06 18.13
C ALA A 5 8.54 -0.50 16.70
N LYS A 6 8.84 -1.79 16.52
CA LYS A 6 8.67 -2.46 15.21
C LYS A 6 7.21 -2.45 14.75
N LEU A 7 6.26 -2.70 15.66
CA LEU A 7 4.83 -2.67 15.33
C LEU A 7 4.38 -1.27 14.88
N LYS A 8 4.87 -0.22 15.54
CA LYS A 8 4.62 1.18 15.16
C LYS A 8 5.14 1.46 13.74
N GLU A 9 6.39 1.12 13.47
CA GLU A 9 7.03 1.31 12.16
C GLU A 9 6.27 0.57 11.04
N LEU A 10 5.82 -0.66 11.28
CA LEU A 10 5.03 -1.43 10.31
C LEU A 10 3.68 -0.78 10.00
N ARG A 11 3.04 -0.17 11.00
CA ARG A 11 1.77 0.57 10.81
C ARG A 11 1.99 1.88 10.07
N GLU A 12 3.07 2.59 10.35
CA GLU A 12 3.48 3.80 9.62
C GLU A 12 3.74 3.47 8.13
N HIS A 13 4.44 2.38 7.83
CA HIS A 13 4.63 1.91 6.46
C HIS A 13 3.31 1.56 5.76
N LEU A 14 2.35 0.95 6.46
CA LEU A 14 1.02 0.69 5.88
C LEU A 14 0.27 1.98 5.55
N ALA A 15 0.29 2.96 6.45
CA ALA A 15 -0.34 4.26 6.22
C ALA A 15 0.26 4.96 4.99
N ALA A 16 1.59 4.95 4.85
CA ALA A 16 2.27 5.50 3.67
C ALA A 16 1.86 4.78 2.37
N PHE A 17 1.73 3.45 2.38
CA PHE A 17 1.25 2.72 1.21
C PHE A 17 -0.22 3.01 0.87
N GLU A 18 -1.06 3.29 1.87
CA GLU A 18 -2.46 3.69 1.65
C GLU A 18 -2.56 5.09 1.04
N GLU A 19 -1.74 6.03 1.51
CA GLU A 19 -1.63 7.37 0.93
C GLU A 19 -1.17 7.31 -0.54
N GLU A 20 -0.10 6.56 -0.83
CA GLU A 20 0.40 6.38 -2.21
C GLU A 20 -0.62 5.66 -3.11
N THR A 21 -1.38 4.72 -2.56
CA THR A 21 -2.48 4.06 -3.27
C THR A 21 -3.56 5.09 -3.63
N GLN A 22 -3.93 5.96 -2.70
CA GLN A 22 -4.96 6.97 -2.91
C GLN A 22 -4.53 8.01 -3.95
N GLU A 23 -3.29 8.47 -3.89
CA GLU A 23 -2.71 9.40 -4.86
C GLU A 23 -2.73 8.82 -6.27
N ASN A 24 -2.20 7.60 -6.46
CA ASN A 24 -2.20 6.94 -7.76
C ASN A 24 -3.61 6.73 -8.32
N ASN A 25 -4.59 6.37 -7.48
CA ASN A 25 -5.98 6.23 -7.90
C ASN A 25 -6.60 7.57 -8.34
N ARG A 26 -6.31 8.67 -7.62
CA ARG A 26 -6.77 10.02 -8.00
C ARG A 26 -6.19 10.43 -9.34
N GLU A 27 -4.90 10.17 -9.56
CA GLU A 27 -4.24 10.49 -10.82
C GLU A 27 -4.79 9.67 -11.99
N VAL A 28 -4.99 8.35 -11.81
CA VAL A 28 -5.62 7.50 -12.82
C VAL A 28 -7.02 8.00 -13.14
N ALA A 29 -7.83 8.32 -12.13
CA ALA A 29 -9.17 8.86 -12.34
C ALA A 29 -9.15 10.20 -13.10
N ALA A 30 -8.20 11.08 -12.80
CA ALA A 30 -8.03 12.35 -13.50
C ALA A 30 -7.63 12.14 -14.97
N ILE A 31 -6.72 11.19 -15.25
CA ILE A 31 -6.34 10.83 -16.61
C ILE A 31 -7.55 10.25 -17.36
N CYS A 32 -8.26 9.30 -16.77
CA CYS A 32 -9.47 8.72 -17.36
C CYS A 32 -10.53 9.78 -17.69
N GLN A 33 -10.74 10.75 -16.80
CA GLN A 33 -11.69 11.85 -17.05
C GLN A 33 -11.24 12.71 -18.24
N ARG A 34 -9.94 13.05 -18.33
CA ARG A 34 -9.43 13.82 -19.48
C ARG A 34 -9.56 13.06 -20.79
N MET A 35 -9.33 11.75 -20.79
CA MET A 35 -9.53 10.91 -21.96
C MET A 35 -10.99 10.92 -22.43
N LEU A 36 -11.94 10.84 -21.49
CA LEU A 36 -13.38 10.93 -21.78
C LEU A 36 -13.76 12.30 -22.35
N ASP A 37 -13.15 13.37 -21.85
CA ASP A 37 -13.35 14.75 -22.34
C ASP A 37 -12.67 15.00 -23.70
N GLY A 38 -12.01 14.00 -24.30
CA GLY A 38 -11.25 14.13 -25.53
C GLY A 38 -9.95 14.93 -25.40
N LYS A 39 -9.51 15.21 -24.18
CA LYS A 39 -8.29 15.96 -23.85
C LYS A 39 -7.11 15.01 -23.64
N VAL A 40 -6.82 14.21 -24.67
CA VAL A 40 -5.74 13.21 -24.62
C VAL A 40 -4.41 13.89 -24.95
N TYR A 41 -3.48 13.88 -23.99
CA TYR A 41 -2.15 14.45 -24.16
C TYR A 41 -1.10 13.34 -24.20
N GLY A 42 -0.97 12.69 -25.36
CA GLY A 42 0.02 11.64 -25.59
C GLY A 42 -0.41 10.24 -25.13
N ASP A 43 0.53 9.47 -24.58
CA ASP A 43 0.32 8.06 -24.24
C ASP A 43 -0.25 7.87 -22.83
N GLU A 44 -1.44 8.41 -22.61
CA GLU A 44 -2.17 8.29 -21.34
C GLU A 44 -2.47 6.83 -20.97
N ALA A 45 -2.60 5.94 -21.97
CA ALA A 45 -2.79 4.51 -21.77
C ALA A 45 -1.55 3.86 -21.10
N ASN A 46 -0.34 4.19 -21.53
CA ASN A 46 0.89 3.74 -20.88
C ASN A 46 1.04 4.29 -19.47
N VAL A 47 0.70 5.57 -19.24
CA VAL A 47 0.73 6.17 -17.89
C VAL A 47 -0.22 5.43 -16.94
N ILE A 48 -1.44 5.14 -17.38
CA ILE A 48 -2.40 4.34 -16.61
C ILE A 48 -1.86 2.94 -16.35
N SER A 49 -1.27 2.29 -17.35
CA SER A 49 -0.68 0.95 -17.22
C SER A 49 0.44 0.90 -16.18
N GLN A 50 1.34 1.89 -16.18
CA GLN A 50 2.42 2.00 -15.19
C GLN A 50 1.86 2.22 -13.78
N LYS A 51 0.88 3.12 -13.62
CA LYS A 51 0.24 3.36 -12.32
C LYS A 51 -0.52 2.14 -11.82
N ASN A 52 -1.22 1.42 -12.68
CA ASN A 52 -1.88 0.16 -12.32
C ASN A 52 -0.89 -0.92 -11.90
N SER A 53 0.28 -0.98 -12.55
CA SER A 53 1.36 -1.89 -12.16
C SER A 53 1.90 -1.54 -10.77
N ARG A 54 2.09 -0.23 -10.50
CA ARG A 54 2.49 0.26 -9.18
C ARG A 54 1.45 -0.06 -8.10
N LEU A 55 0.16 0.14 -8.38
CA LEU A 55 -0.94 -0.21 -7.48
C LEU A 55 -0.94 -1.69 -7.10
N LYS A 56 -0.68 -2.59 -8.07
CA LYS A 56 -0.53 -4.03 -7.80
C LYS A 56 0.64 -4.31 -6.85
N SER A 57 1.80 -3.73 -7.10
CA SER A 57 2.96 -3.88 -6.20
C SER A 57 2.70 -3.33 -4.80
N LEU A 58 2.02 -2.19 -4.68
CA LEU A 58 1.62 -1.64 -3.39
C LEU A 58 0.66 -2.57 -2.63
N GLU A 59 -0.27 -3.22 -3.34
CA GLU A 59 -1.17 -4.21 -2.73
C GLU A 59 -0.42 -5.42 -2.17
N GLU A 60 0.53 -5.97 -2.94
CA GLU A 60 1.40 -7.06 -2.49
C GLU A 60 2.23 -6.67 -1.24
N LEU A 61 2.77 -5.44 -1.22
CA LEU A 61 3.51 -4.91 -0.07
C LEU A 61 2.62 -4.72 1.16
N LYS A 62 1.39 -4.20 0.99
CA LYS A 62 0.41 -4.09 2.08
C LYS A 62 0.05 -5.46 2.65
N ILE A 63 -0.16 -6.47 1.81
CA ILE A 63 -0.42 -7.85 2.25
C ILE A 63 0.75 -8.37 3.07
N LYS A 64 1.99 -8.19 2.58
CA LYS A 64 3.20 -8.60 3.29
C LYS A 64 3.32 -7.91 4.65
N LYS A 65 3.12 -6.59 4.72
CA LYS A 65 3.20 -5.84 5.98
C LYS A 65 2.10 -6.21 6.97
N ARG A 66 0.89 -6.48 6.50
CA ARG A 66 -0.21 -6.99 7.34
C ARG A 66 0.11 -8.36 7.94
N ARG A 67 0.79 -9.25 7.20
CA ARG A 67 1.27 -10.54 7.74
C ARG A 67 2.33 -10.33 8.81
N GLU A 68 3.31 -9.47 8.54
CA GLU A 68 4.38 -9.15 9.50
C GLU A 68 3.84 -8.57 10.81
N ILE A 69 2.84 -7.67 10.73
CA ILE A 69 2.13 -7.15 11.90
C ILE A 69 1.48 -8.26 12.71
N LYS A 70 0.75 -9.17 12.05
CA LYS A 70 0.08 -10.30 12.74
C LYS A 70 1.08 -11.21 13.46
N GLU A 71 2.25 -11.45 12.86
CA GLU A 71 3.31 -12.26 13.48
C GLU A 71 3.89 -11.57 14.72
N VAL A 72 4.16 -10.27 14.63
CA VAL A 72 4.65 -9.48 15.78
C VAL A 72 3.61 -9.44 16.89
N GLU A 73 2.35 -9.15 16.56
CA GLU A 73 1.22 -9.13 17.51
C GLU A 73 1.02 -10.50 18.18
N SER A 74 1.05 -11.59 17.40
CA SER A 74 0.96 -12.96 17.94
C SER A 74 2.11 -13.24 18.92
N SER A 75 3.34 -12.80 18.58
CA SER A 75 4.51 -12.98 19.44
C SER A 75 4.50 -12.14 20.72
N LEU A 76 3.65 -11.11 20.78
CA LEU A 76 3.43 -10.27 21.97
C LEU A 76 2.34 -10.86 22.88
N GLN A 77 1.40 -11.61 22.30
CA GLN A 77 0.27 -12.22 23.02
C GLN A 77 0.57 -13.60 23.61
N GLN A 78 1.71 -14.22 23.28
CA GLN A 78 2.06 -15.55 23.82
C GLN A 78 2.22 -15.48 25.35
N PRO A 79 1.46 -16.28 26.13
CA PRO A 79 1.61 -16.33 27.58
C PRO A 79 2.99 -16.87 27.95
N LEU A 80 3.65 -16.24 28.91
CA LEU A 80 4.97 -16.62 29.45
C LEU A 80 4.98 -17.98 30.18
N PHE A 81 3.84 -18.68 30.26
CA PHE A 81 3.72 -19.97 30.93
C PHE A 81 4.00 -21.12 29.96
N LYS A 82 5.29 -21.38 29.74
CA LYS A 82 5.78 -22.75 29.55
C LYS A 82 6.67 -23.09 30.74
N SER A 83 6.04 -23.55 31.82
CA SER A 83 6.70 -24.33 32.88
C SER A 83 6.09 -25.73 32.87
#